data_AF-A0AAW1CT05-F1
#
_entry.id   AF-A0AAW1CT05-F1
#
_cell.length_a   1.000
_cell.length_b   1.000
_cell.length_c   1.000
_cell.angle_alpha   90.00
_cell.angle_beta   90.00
_cell.angle_gamma   90.00
#
_symmetry.space_group_name_H-M   'P 1'
#
loop_
_entity.id
_entity.type
_entity.pdbx_description
1 polymer ?
#
loop_
_entity_poly.entity_id
_entity_poly.type
_entity_poly.pdbx_seq_one_letter_code
_entity_poly.pdbx_strand_id
1 'polypeptide(L)'
;MTRSCVHDIPVRIIHIDYWREFKEPPVLEYSATIEIGNLKKVRNVIERLKKLCPYIKLGTSQDGFLCMAAESQAFNCITIFKNAPLTAQIETDEEICARIDAKKLHQLLCCELLNSKKTLLHFHNKTIHFNLNCDHFFIHFHLASVEE
;
A
#
# COMPACT_ATOMS: atom_id res chain seq x y z
N MET A 1 -19.04 -9.54 -39.27
CA MET A 1 -18.36 -10.79 -38.84
C MET A 1 -17.48 -10.46 -37.65
N THR A 2 -17.86 -10.87 -36.44
CA THR A 2 -17.00 -10.81 -35.26
C THR A 2 -16.05 -12.02 -35.32
N ARG A 3 -14.74 -11.76 -35.39
CA ARG A 3 -13.73 -12.83 -35.33
C ARG A 3 -13.76 -13.41 -33.92
N SER A 4 -14.01 -14.71 -33.77
CA SER A 4 -13.87 -15.38 -32.47
C SER A 4 -12.40 -15.69 -32.20
N CYS A 5 -11.97 -15.51 -30.96
CA CYS A 5 -10.65 -15.87 -30.48
C CYS A 5 -10.82 -16.71 -29.22
N VAL A 6 -10.14 -17.85 -29.17
CA VAL A 6 -10.14 -18.78 -28.03
C VAL A 6 -8.72 -18.80 -27.48
N HIS A 7 -8.59 -18.66 -26.16
CA HIS A 7 -7.30 -18.67 -25.46
C HIS A 7 -7.23 -19.88 -24.53
N ASP A 8 -6.34 -20.82 -24.86
CA ASP A 8 -6.00 -21.93 -23.97
C ASP A 8 -4.90 -21.48 -23.01
N ILE A 9 -5.28 -21.15 -21.77
CA ILE A 9 -4.34 -20.70 -20.74
C ILE A 9 -3.82 -21.93 -19.98
N PRO A 10 -2.53 -22.28 -20.10
CA PRO A 10 -1.98 -23.40 -19.36
C PRO A 10 -2.00 -23.10 -17.85
N VAL A 11 -2.53 -24.03 -17.07
CA VAL A 11 -2.59 -23.94 -15.61
C VAL A 11 -1.62 -24.93 -14.98
N ARG A 12 -0.93 -24.50 -13.91
CA ARG A 12 -0.10 -25.38 -13.08
C ARG A 12 -0.86 -25.72 -11.81
N ILE A 13 -1.11 -27.02 -11.60
CA ILE A 13 -1.76 -27.50 -10.37
C ILE A 13 -0.74 -27.46 -9.23
N ILE A 14 -1.12 -26.85 -8.12
CA ILE A 14 -0.33 -26.83 -6.88
C ILE A 14 -0.73 -28.06 -6.05
N HIS A 15 0.25 -28.88 -5.64
CA HIS A 15 -0.01 -30.08 -4.83
C HIS A 15 -0.58 -29.70 -3.45
N ILE A 16 -1.47 -30.54 -2.92
CA ILE A 16 -2.24 -30.27 -1.68
C ILE A 16 -1.34 -29.97 -0.48
N ASP A 17 -0.15 -30.55 -0.43
CA ASP A 17 0.82 -30.33 0.66
C ASP A 17 1.26 -28.87 0.78
N TYR A 18 1.31 -28.14 -0.35
CA TYR A 18 1.70 -26.74 -0.39
C TYR A 18 0.55 -25.77 -0.14
N TRP A 19 -0.71 -26.23 -0.12
CA TRP A 19 -1.86 -25.32 0.00
C TRP A 19 -1.85 -24.50 1.29
N ARG A 20 -1.18 -24.99 2.33
CA ARG A 20 -1.01 -24.27 3.60
C ARG A 20 -0.22 -22.96 3.43
N GLU A 21 0.67 -22.88 2.44
CA GLU A 21 1.48 -21.69 2.13
C GLU A 21 0.68 -20.60 1.39
N PHE A 22 -0.46 -20.96 0.79
CA PHE A 22 -1.34 -20.05 0.04
C PHE A 22 -2.58 -19.62 0.83
N LYS A 23 -2.58 -19.81 2.15
CA LYS A 23 -3.64 -19.31 3.02
C LYS A 23 -3.62 -17.79 3.05
N GLU A 24 -4.80 -17.21 3.20
CA GLU A 24 -4.95 -15.78 3.43
C GLU A 24 -4.16 -15.36 4.69
N PRO A 25 -3.44 -14.23 4.65
CA PRO A 25 -2.79 -13.69 5.84
C PRO A 25 -3.82 -13.45 6.96
N PRO A 26 -3.47 -13.73 8.22
CA PRO A 26 -4.37 -13.45 9.33
C PRO A 26 -4.64 -11.94 9.46
N VAL A 27 -5.81 -11.59 9.99
CA VAL A 27 -6.12 -10.21 10.37
C VAL A 27 -5.19 -9.82 11.54
N LEU A 28 -4.50 -8.69 11.39
CA LEU A 28 -3.55 -8.17 12.37
C LEU A 28 -4.20 -7.07 13.23
N GLU A 29 -3.67 -6.87 14.44
CA GLU A 29 -4.10 -5.77 15.32
C GLU A 29 -3.46 -4.44 14.87
N TYR A 30 -4.13 -3.71 13.99
CA TYR A 30 -3.54 -2.52 13.38
C TYR A 30 -3.34 -1.37 14.37
N SER A 31 -2.13 -0.81 14.41
CA SER A 31 -1.75 0.35 15.22
C SER A 31 -2.42 1.64 14.73
N ALA A 32 -2.60 1.77 13.42
CA ALA A 32 -3.33 2.88 12.80
C ALA A 32 -4.01 2.47 11.50
N THR A 33 -5.08 3.17 11.15
CA THR A 33 -5.79 3.04 9.87
C THR A 33 -6.03 4.41 9.26
N ILE A 34 -5.60 4.58 8.01
CA ILE A 34 -5.82 5.78 7.21
C ILE A 34 -6.75 5.44 6.05
N GLU A 35 -7.70 6.33 5.77
CA GLU A 35 -8.56 6.22 4.60
C GLU A 35 -8.05 7.08 3.45
N ILE A 36 -7.92 6.50 2.27
CA ILE A 36 -7.56 7.19 1.03
C ILE A 36 -8.72 7.05 0.03
N GLY A 37 -9.33 8.19 -0.32
CA GLY A 37 -10.39 8.23 -1.32
C GLY A 37 -9.90 8.13 -2.77
N ASN A 38 -8.66 8.55 -3.06
CA ASN A 38 -8.11 8.49 -4.42
C ASN A 38 -6.60 8.22 -4.44
N LEU A 39 -6.21 7.03 -4.93
CA LEU A 39 -4.82 6.59 -5.02
C LEU A 39 -3.98 7.38 -6.04
N LYS A 40 -4.59 8.05 -7.01
CA LYS A 40 -3.88 8.74 -8.11
C LYS A 40 -2.99 9.86 -7.66
N LYS A 41 -3.42 10.62 -6.65
CA LYS A 41 -2.60 11.69 -6.08
C LYS A 41 -1.36 11.10 -5.38
N VAL A 42 -1.54 10.03 -4.62
CA VAL A 42 -0.46 9.33 -3.93
C VAL A 42 0.51 8.72 -4.95
N ARG A 43 -0.01 8.00 -5.95
CA ARG A 43 0.78 7.40 -7.04
C ARG A 43 1.64 8.44 -7.76
N ASN A 44 1.06 9.58 -8.14
CA ASN A 44 1.78 10.64 -8.87
C ASN A 44 2.94 11.22 -8.05
N VAL A 45 2.78 11.33 -6.73
CA VAL A 45 3.87 11.77 -5.84
C VAL A 45 4.95 10.69 -5.77
N ILE A 46 4.57 9.43 -5.54
CA ILE A 46 5.50 8.30 -5.49
C ILE A 46 6.26 8.12 -6.82
N GLU A 47 5.62 8.33 -7.96
CA GLU A 47 6.25 8.29 -9.30
C GLU A 47 7.41 9.28 -9.42
N ARG A 48 7.32 10.44 -8.76
CA ARG A 48 8.40 11.43 -8.71
C ARG A 48 9.44 11.07 -7.66
N LEU A 49 9.01 10.71 -6.45
CA LEU A 49 9.90 10.39 -5.33
C LEU A 49 10.77 9.16 -5.59
N LYS A 50 10.25 8.12 -6.27
CA LYS A 50 11.01 6.89 -6.59
C LYS A 50 12.22 7.15 -7.50
N LYS A 51 12.26 8.28 -8.20
CA LYS A 51 13.40 8.70 -9.04
C LYS A 51 14.51 9.35 -8.21
N LEU A 52 14.18 9.82 -7.01
CA LEU A 52 15.08 10.56 -6.12
C LEU A 52 15.59 9.67 -4.98
N CYS A 53 14.73 8.82 -4.41
CA CYS A 53 15.08 7.88 -3.35
C CYS A 53 14.57 6.46 -3.66
N PRO A 54 15.36 5.42 -3.35
CA PRO A 54 14.91 4.03 -3.44
C PRO A 54 13.90 3.65 -2.34
N TYR A 55 13.89 4.39 -1.22
CA TYR A 55 13.02 4.14 -0.08
C TYR A 55 12.25 5.39 0.32
N ILE A 56 11.03 5.18 0.81
CA ILE A 56 10.12 6.24 1.26
C ILE A 56 9.58 5.84 2.63
N LYS A 57 9.62 6.76 3.59
CA LYS A 57 8.96 6.63 4.88
C LYS A 57 7.48 6.99 4.68
N LEU A 58 6.58 6.08 5.00
CA LEU A 58 5.12 6.25 4.95
C LEU A 58 4.57 6.17 6.38
N GLY A 59 3.72 7.11 6.79
CA GLY A 59 3.21 7.15 8.15
C GLY A 59 2.11 8.18 8.34
N THR A 60 1.92 8.61 9.59
CA THR A 60 0.96 9.64 9.98
C THR A 60 1.67 10.94 10.37
N SER A 61 1.11 12.09 10.02
CA SER A 61 1.52 13.38 10.57
C SER A 61 0.97 13.57 11.99
N GLN A 62 1.53 14.54 12.73
CA GLN A 62 1.00 14.95 14.05
C GLN A 62 -0.49 15.36 13.99
N ASP A 63 -0.91 15.96 12.87
CA ASP A 63 -2.32 16.34 12.64
C ASP A 63 -3.23 15.17 12.20
N GLY A 64 -2.73 13.93 12.19
CA GLY A 64 -3.53 12.75 11.82
C GLY A 64 -3.80 12.59 10.32
N PHE A 65 -2.88 13.02 9.45
CA PHE A 65 -2.99 12.81 7.99
C PHE A 65 -1.90 11.86 7.49
N LEU A 66 -2.12 11.25 6.32
CA LEU A 66 -1.06 10.49 5.64
C LEU A 66 0.14 11.39 5.33
N CYS A 67 1.32 10.94 5.74
CA CYS A 67 2.60 11.59 5.52
C CYS A 67 3.54 10.68 4.74
N MET A 68 4.27 11.26 3.78
CA MET A 68 5.33 10.60 3.04
C MET A 68 6.61 11.41 3.11
N ALA A 69 7.72 10.79 3.51
CA ALA A 69 9.02 11.42 3.54
C ALA A 69 10.02 10.65 2.68
N ALA A 70 10.73 11.38 1.82
CA ALA A 70 11.88 10.90 1.06
C ALA A 70 13.10 11.70 1.49
N GLU A 71 14.11 11.00 1.99
CA GLU A 71 15.28 11.58 2.62
C GLU A 71 16.55 11.02 1.97
N SER A 72 17.51 11.91 1.73
CA SER A 72 18.85 11.63 1.20
C SER A 72 19.83 12.64 1.79
N GLN A 73 21.13 12.46 1.58
CA GLN A 73 22.15 13.40 2.04
C GLN A 73 21.97 14.81 1.46
N ALA A 74 21.39 14.92 0.26
CA ALA A 74 21.24 16.19 -0.45
C ALA A 74 19.86 16.85 -0.26
N PHE A 75 18.85 16.12 0.22
CA PHE A 75 17.49 16.67 0.31
C PHE A 75 16.63 15.93 1.33
N ASN A 76 15.63 16.65 1.83
CA ASN A 76 14.51 16.09 2.58
C ASN A 76 13.22 16.61 1.95
N CYS A 77 12.36 15.71 1.50
CA CYS A 77 11.07 16.02 0.92
C CYS A 77 9.97 15.34 1.72
N ILE A 78 9.06 16.15 2.28
CA ILE A 78 7.91 15.68 3.04
C ILE A 78 6.64 16.10 2.31
N THR A 79 5.72 15.15 2.12
CA THR A 79 4.41 15.37 1.50
C THR A 79 3.31 14.93 2.44
N ILE A 80 2.39 15.84 2.76
CA ILE A 80 1.24 15.58 3.64
C ILE A 80 -0.04 15.59 2.82
N PHE A 81 -0.85 14.53 2.95
CA PHE A 81 -2.12 14.39 2.23
C PHE A 81 -3.29 14.71 3.15
N LYS A 82 -3.71 15.97 3.16
CA LYS A 82 -4.85 16.46 3.97
C LYS A 82 -6.19 15.77 3.69
N ASN A 83 -6.33 15.11 2.53
CA ASN A 83 -7.54 14.36 2.16
C ASN A 83 -7.45 12.86 2.50
N ALA A 84 -6.45 12.46 3.26
CA ALA A 84 -6.27 11.09 3.73
C ALA A 84 -6.14 11.10 5.27
N PRO A 85 -7.27 11.29 5.98
CA PRO A 85 -7.27 11.37 7.43
C PRO A 85 -7.11 9.99 8.06
N LEU A 86 -6.54 9.99 9.26
CA LEU A 86 -6.54 8.89 10.19
C LEU A 86 -7.98 8.59 10.64
N THR A 87 -8.37 7.33 10.56
CA THR A 87 -9.70 6.84 10.96
C THR A 87 -9.67 6.15 12.32
N ALA A 88 -8.58 5.45 12.63
CA ALA A 88 -8.38 4.76 13.89
C ALA A 88 -6.89 4.74 14.24
N GLN A 89 -6.56 4.87 15.52
CA GLN A 89 -5.22 4.73 16.06
C GLN A 89 -5.30 4.18 17.48
N ILE A 90 -4.38 3.28 17.82
CA ILE A 90 -4.15 2.84 19.19
C ILE A 90 -3.29 3.90 19.87
N GLU A 91 -3.63 4.29 21.09
CA GLU A 91 -2.83 5.25 21.88
C GLU A 91 -1.44 4.67 22.15
N THR A 92 -0.46 5.10 21.38
CA THR A 92 0.94 4.72 21.50
C THR A 92 1.82 5.96 21.35
N ASP A 93 2.84 6.08 22.19
CA ASP A 93 3.84 7.16 22.12
C ASP A 93 4.80 7.02 20.93
N GLU A 94 4.78 5.87 20.24
CA GLU A 94 5.67 5.58 19.12
C GLU A 94 5.16 6.20 17.80
N GLU A 95 6.09 6.71 17.00
CA GLU A 95 5.79 7.23 15.66
C GLU A 95 5.34 6.09 14.73
N ILE A 96 4.11 6.18 14.25
CA ILE A 96 3.56 5.19 13.31
C ILE A 96 4.07 5.50 11.91
N CYS A 97 5.24 4.95 11.58
CA CYS A 97 5.83 5.04 10.26
C CYS A 97 6.50 3.72 9.84
N ALA A 98 6.60 3.50 8.53
CA ALA A 98 7.28 2.36 7.95
C ALA A 98 8.04 2.78 6.69
N ARG A 99 9.26 2.26 6.53
CA ARG A 99 10.15 2.54 5.40
C ARG A 99 9.95 1.50 4.31
N ILE A 100 9.50 1.89 3.14
CA ILE A 100 9.15 0.95 2.06
C ILE A 100 9.99 1.23 0.82
N ASP A 101 10.27 0.17 0.06
CA ASP A 101 10.80 0.30 -1.30
C ASP A 101 9.83 1.11 -2.19
N ALA A 102 10.33 2.20 -2.75
CA ALA A 102 9.56 3.15 -3.54
C ALA A 102 9.01 2.53 -4.83
N LYS A 103 9.71 1.56 -5.44
CA LYS A 103 9.26 0.87 -6.65
C LYS A 103 8.14 -0.12 -6.33
N LYS A 104 8.23 -0.86 -5.23
CA LYS A 104 7.16 -1.76 -4.76
C LYS A 104 5.90 -0.97 -4.41
N LEU A 105 6.04 0.13 -3.68
CA LEU A 105 4.93 1.02 -3.36
C LEU A 105 4.32 1.61 -4.63
N HIS A 106 5.15 2.07 -5.57
CA HIS A 106 4.66 2.55 -6.86
C HIS A 106 3.87 1.49 -7.64
N GLN A 107 4.38 0.26 -7.71
CA GLN A 107 3.74 -0.85 -8.41
C GLN A 107 2.36 -1.18 -7.82
N LEU A 108 2.23 -1.19 -6.50
CA LEU A 108 0.93 -1.34 -5.83
C LEU A 108 -0.02 -0.22 -6.26
N LEU A 109 0.44 1.03 -6.19
CA LEU A 109 -0.39 2.20 -6.52
C LEU A 109 -0.79 2.28 -8.01
N CYS A 110 -0.12 1.57 -8.92
CA CYS A 110 -0.59 1.39 -10.30
C CYS A 110 -1.93 0.64 -10.38
N CYS A 111 -2.35 -0.06 -9.32
CA CYS A 111 -3.69 -0.65 -9.21
C CYS A 111 -4.80 0.41 -9.11
N GLU A 112 -4.50 1.71 -9.16
CA GLU A 112 -5.51 2.78 -9.27
C GLU A 112 -6.51 2.57 -10.42
N LEU A 113 -6.12 1.84 -11.48
CA LEU A 113 -6.97 1.50 -12.61
C LEU A 113 -8.17 0.64 -12.24
N LEU A 114 -8.12 -0.05 -11.08
CA LEU A 114 -9.22 -0.81 -10.52
C LEU A 114 -10.33 0.07 -9.92
N ASN A 115 -10.09 1.38 -9.84
CA ASN A 115 -11.05 2.39 -9.39
C ASN A 115 -11.73 2.03 -8.06
N SER A 116 -10.93 1.68 -7.05
CA SER A 116 -11.44 1.39 -5.70
C SER A 116 -12.23 2.58 -5.17
N LYS A 117 -13.42 2.35 -4.61
CA LYS A 117 -14.24 3.39 -3.97
C LYS A 117 -13.58 3.92 -2.70
N LYS A 118 -12.87 3.05 -1.99
CA LYS A 118 -12.21 3.33 -0.73
C LYS A 118 -10.95 2.47 -0.63
N THR A 119 -9.83 3.06 -0.26
CA THR A 119 -8.64 2.30 0.12
C THR A 119 -8.32 2.57 1.58
N LEU A 120 -8.13 1.50 2.34
CA LEU A 120 -7.66 1.57 3.72
C LEU A 120 -6.19 1.19 3.79
N LEU A 121 -5.40 2.00 4.48
CA LEU A 121 -4.00 1.70 4.81
C LEU A 121 -3.94 1.40 6.29
N HIS A 122 -3.60 0.16 6.61
CA HIS A 122 -3.43 -0.28 7.96
C HIS A 122 -1.94 -0.45 8.28
N PHE A 123 -1.51 0.14 9.40
CA PHE A 123 -0.16 0.01 9.91
C PHE A 123 -0.13 -1.05 10.99
N HIS A 124 0.84 -1.97 10.91
CA HIS A 124 1.07 -2.98 11.94
C HIS A 124 2.57 -3.29 12.03
N ASN A 125 3.21 -2.89 13.12
CA ASN A 125 4.63 -3.08 13.37
C ASN A 125 5.47 -2.67 12.14
N LYS A 126 6.07 -3.65 11.45
CA LYS A 126 6.91 -3.47 10.26
C LYS A 126 6.19 -3.80 8.95
N THR A 127 4.86 -3.75 8.89
CA THR A 127 4.09 -4.06 7.68
C THR A 127 2.97 -3.05 7.48
N ILE A 128 2.74 -2.68 6.22
CA ILE A 128 1.59 -1.87 5.82
C ILE A 128 0.68 -2.73 4.97
N HIS A 129 -0.57 -2.83 5.39
CA HIS A 129 -1.63 -3.55 4.69
C HIS A 129 -2.52 -2.55 3.95
N PHE A 130 -2.56 -2.66 2.62
CA PHE A 130 -3.48 -1.91 1.77
C PHE A 130 -4.68 -2.80 1.46
N ASN A 131 -5.85 -2.32 1.83
CA ASN A 131 -7.13 -2.94 1.50
C ASN A 131 -7.87 -2.05 0.50
N LEU A 132 -7.91 -2.49 -0.76
CA LEU A 132 -8.62 -1.81 -1.85
C LEU A 132 -10.03 -2.37 -1.93
N ASN A 133 -11.02 -1.54 -1.61
CA ASN A 133 -12.44 -1.87 -1.72
C ASN A 133 -12.95 -1.48 -3.12
N CYS A 134 -13.10 -2.49 -3.99
CA CYS A 134 -13.72 -2.38 -5.30
C CYS A 134 -15.17 -2.89 -5.23
N ASP A 135 -15.96 -2.63 -6.27
CA ASP A 135 -17.42 -2.87 -6.24
C ASP A 135 -17.84 -4.31 -5.96
N HIS A 136 -17.02 -5.28 -6.37
CA HIS A 136 -17.37 -6.70 -6.32
C HIS A 136 -16.31 -7.56 -5.61
N PHE A 137 -15.18 -6.97 -5.22
CA PHE A 137 -14.06 -7.70 -4.66
C PHE A 137 -13.19 -6.78 -3.82
N PHE A 138 -12.40 -7.39 -2.94
CA PHE A 138 -11.35 -6.72 -2.20
C PHE A 138 -9.99 -7.20 -2.70
N ILE A 139 -9.01 -6.31 -2.68
CA ILE A 139 -7.62 -6.70 -2.90
C ILE A 139 -6.79 -6.28 -1.71
N HIS A 140 -6.06 -7.24 -1.17
CA HIS A 140 -5.18 -7.10 -0.03
C HIS A 140 -3.73 -7.12 -0.51
N PHE A 141 -2.96 -6.08 -0.18
CA PHE A 141 -1.53 -6.04 -0.40
C PHE A 141 -0.81 -5.80 0.92
N HIS A 142 0.23 -6.58 1.19
CA HIS A 142 1.08 -6.43 2.36
C HIS A 142 2.48 -6.01 1.92
N LEU A 143 2.93 -4.84 2.36
CA LEU A 143 4.27 -4.33 2.13
C LEU A 143 5.05 -4.37 3.45
N ALA A 144 6.09 -5.19 3.49
CA ALA A 144 7.03 -5.21 4.60
C ALA A 144 7.92 -3.96 4.56
N SER A 145 8.16 -3.40 5.74
CA SER A 145 9.14 -2.34 5.97
C SER A 145 10.54 -2.91 5.79
N VAL A 146 11.42 -2.10 5.22
CA VAL A 146 12.85 -2.37 5.08
C VAL A 146 13.56 -1.73 6.28
N GLU A 147 14.41 -2.49 6.96
CA GLU A 147 15.28 -1.96 8.03
C GLU A 147 16.39 -1.07 7.43
N GLU A 148 16.98 -0.20 8.25
CA GLU A 148 18.16 0.61 7.87
C GLU A 148 19.41 -0.24 7.68
#